data_AF-A0A1E1F3K0-F1
#
_entry.id   AF-A0A1E1F3K0-F1
#
_cell.length_a   1.000
_cell.length_b   1.000
_cell.length_c   1.000
_cell.angle_alpha   90.00
_cell.angle_beta   90.00
_cell.angle_gamma   90.00
#
_symmetry.space_group_name_H-M   'P 1'
#
loop_
_entity.id
_entity.type
_entity.pdbx_description
1 polymer ?
#
loop_
_entity_poly.entity_id
_entity_poly.type
_entity_poly.pdbx_seq_one_letter_code
_entity_poly.pdbx_strand_id
1 'polypeptide(L)'
;MVGLHPEDDETRVFVHIKHNLSARGDSLLYTLEGATDSEVPELVWGGATDLTADDLARKANKVGRPDDASQEAEMFLKRALAGGVARKIKDVVRDAEKRSISDRTLRKAARKMGIIKKGQTWKLAETSS
;
A
#
# COMPACT_ATOMS: atom_id res chain seq x y z
N MET A 1 -10.97 16.38 4.17
CA MET A 1 -10.06 15.29 3.76
C MET A 1 -10.25 14.14 4.72
N VAL A 2 -10.03 12.92 4.25
CA VAL A 2 -9.99 11.73 5.09
C VAL A 2 -8.59 11.12 5.01
N GLY A 3 -8.06 10.70 6.15
CA GLY A 3 -6.83 9.91 6.24
C GLY A 3 -6.94 8.86 7.33
N LEU A 4 -5.95 7.99 7.45
CA LEU A 4 -5.85 7.10 8.60
C LEU A 4 -5.33 7.84 9.83
N HIS A 5 -5.73 7.36 11.00
CA HIS A 5 -5.15 7.81 12.25
C HIS A 5 -3.66 7.45 12.26
N PRO A 6 -2.76 8.34 12.70
CA PRO A 6 -1.33 8.09 12.66
C PRO A 6 -0.89 6.88 13.49
N GLU A 7 -1.60 6.53 14.54
CA GLU A 7 -1.21 5.46 15.46
C GLU A 7 -2.12 4.24 15.38
N ASP A 8 -3.20 4.32 14.60
CA ASP A 8 -4.21 3.28 14.51
C ASP A 8 -4.72 3.17 13.07
N ASP A 9 -4.41 2.05 12.42
CA ASP A 9 -4.74 1.81 11.02
C ASP A 9 -6.23 1.44 10.81
N GLU A 10 -6.97 1.12 11.88
CA GLU A 10 -8.42 0.82 11.83
C GLU A 10 -9.28 2.08 11.95
N THR A 11 -8.71 3.14 12.54
CA THR A 11 -9.38 4.43 12.71
C THR A 11 -9.05 5.41 11.57
N ARG A 12 -10.08 6.12 11.11
CA ARG A 12 -9.99 7.16 10.10
C ARG A 12 -10.26 8.52 10.72
N VAL A 13 -9.66 9.55 10.14
CA VAL A 13 -9.76 10.93 10.59
C VAL A 13 -10.35 11.78 9.48
N PHE A 14 -11.44 12.48 9.78
CA PHE A 14 -12.06 13.49 8.93
C PHE A 14 -11.58 14.88 9.36
N VAL A 15 -10.86 15.57 8.48
CA VAL A 15 -10.28 16.89 8.74
C VAL A 15 -10.84 17.95 7.78
N HIS A 16 -11.03 19.16 8.30
CA HIS A 16 -11.38 20.34 7.51
C HIS A 16 -10.15 20.88 6.76
N ILE A 17 -10.19 20.87 5.41
CA ILE A 17 -9.13 21.48 4.58
C ILE A 17 -9.36 22.99 4.40
N LYS A 18 -10.63 23.41 4.35
CA LYS A 18 -11.03 24.79 4.10
C LYS A 18 -12.07 25.20 5.13
N HIS A 19 -11.87 26.34 5.77
CA HIS A 19 -12.74 26.88 6.81
C HIS A 19 -12.81 28.42 6.70
N ASN A 20 -13.15 28.93 5.51
CA ASN A 20 -13.16 30.38 5.25
C ASN A 20 -14.39 31.11 5.84
N LEU A 21 -15.37 30.37 6.35
CA LEU A 21 -16.64 30.90 6.87
C LEU A 21 -16.73 30.87 8.40
N SER A 22 -15.72 30.30 9.09
CA SER A 22 -15.70 30.14 10.54
C SER A 22 -14.29 29.86 11.05
N ALA A 23 -14.11 29.78 12.37
CA ALA A 23 -12.95 29.10 12.93
C ALA A 23 -12.92 27.64 12.45
N ARG A 24 -11.73 27.04 12.43
CA ARG A 24 -11.60 25.62 12.11
C ARG A 24 -12.30 24.80 13.20
N GLY A 25 -13.32 24.04 12.81
CA GLY A 25 -13.93 23.05 13.70
C GLY A 25 -13.03 21.84 13.92
N ASP A 26 -13.32 21.09 14.98
CA ASP A 26 -12.58 19.90 15.39
C ASP A 26 -12.59 18.84 14.29
N SER A 27 -11.53 18.03 14.25
CA SER A 27 -11.47 16.88 13.36
C SER A 27 -12.14 15.69 14.04
N LEU A 28 -12.72 14.77 13.25
CA LEU A 28 -13.53 13.68 13.78
C LEU A 28 -12.91 12.33 13.45
N LEU A 29 -12.92 11.43 14.44
CA LEU A 29 -12.55 10.03 14.24
C LEU A 29 -13.76 9.23 13.76
N TYR A 30 -13.52 8.19 12.98
CA TYR A 30 -14.53 7.18 12.68
C TYR A 30 -13.89 5.84 12.29
N THR A 31 -14.61 4.75 12.51
CA THR A 31 -14.25 3.39 12.06
C THR A 31 -15.27 2.89 11.04
N LEU A 32 -14.90 1.85 10.29
CA LEU A 32 -15.81 1.12 9.41
C LEU A 32 -15.92 -0.30 9.95
N GLU A 33 -17.05 -0.62 10.57
CA GLU A 33 -17.29 -1.91 11.22
C GLU A 33 -18.08 -2.85 10.29
N GLY A 34 -17.93 -4.16 10.49
CA GLY A 34 -18.71 -5.17 9.74
C GLY A 34 -18.32 -5.32 8.25
N ALA A 35 -17.14 -4.87 7.84
CA ALA A 35 -16.66 -5.04 6.47
C ALA A 35 -16.39 -6.52 6.14
N THR A 36 -17.39 -7.23 5.62
CA THR A 36 -17.20 -8.52 4.94
C THR A 36 -17.29 -8.33 3.42
N ASP A 37 -16.80 -9.30 2.64
CA ASP A 37 -16.80 -9.23 1.16
C ASP A 37 -18.21 -9.06 0.53
N SER A 38 -19.28 -9.22 1.32
CA SER A 38 -20.67 -9.20 0.84
C SER A 38 -21.56 -8.14 1.50
N GLU A 39 -21.03 -7.36 2.46
CA GLU A 39 -21.83 -6.39 3.22
C GLU A 39 -21.23 -4.99 3.18
N VAL A 40 -22.10 -3.97 3.13
CA VAL A 40 -21.68 -2.57 3.22
C VAL A 40 -21.32 -2.29 4.68
N PRO A 41 -20.10 -1.82 4.98
CA PRO A 41 -19.69 -1.57 6.35
C PRO A 41 -20.48 -0.42 6.98
N GLU A 42 -20.71 -0.53 8.29
CA GLU A 42 -21.32 0.52 9.10
C GLU A 42 -20.28 1.57 9.46
N LEU A 43 -20.63 2.85 9.27
CA LEU A 43 -19.78 3.97 9.67
C LEU A 43 -20.09 4.33 11.13
N VAL A 44 -19.10 4.13 12.00
CA VAL A 44 -19.21 4.43 13.42
C VAL A 44 -18.38 5.68 13.73
N TRP A 45 -19.06 6.74 14.16
CA TRP A 45 -18.39 7.97 14.57
C TRP A 45 -17.71 7.80 15.93
N GLY A 46 -16.45 8.22 15.99
CA GLY A 46 -15.70 8.36 17.23
C GLY A 46 -15.78 9.77 17.80
N GLY A 47 -14.76 10.10 18.60
CA GLY A 47 -14.62 11.42 19.22
C GLY A 47 -13.93 12.46 18.34
N ALA A 48 -13.86 13.68 18.88
CA ALA A 48 -13.06 14.76 18.32
C ALA A 48 -11.56 14.50 18.49
N THR A 49 -10.75 15.08 17.60
CA THR A 49 -9.29 15.04 17.63
C THR A 49 -8.70 16.35 17.10
N ASP A 50 -7.51 16.67 17.58
CA ASP A 50 -6.74 17.85 17.16
C ASP A 50 -5.96 17.64 15.86
N LEU A 51 -5.96 16.41 15.31
CA LEU A 51 -5.23 16.07 14.10
C LEU A 51 -5.58 16.99 12.93
N THR A 52 -4.56 17.41 12.20
CA THR A 52 -4.69 18.37 11.09
C THR A 52 -4.48 17.75 9.72
N ALA A 53 -4.86 18.50 8.68
CA ALA A 53 -4.58 18.09 7.31
C ALA A 53 -3.07 17.88 7.07
N ASP A 54 -2.22 18.70 7.68
CA ASP A 54 -0.77 18.58 7.55
C ASP A 54 -0.24 17.32 8.25
N ASP A 55 -0.81 16.95 9.40
CA ASP A 55 -0.44 15.72 10.11
C ASP A 55 -0.75 14.47 9.29
N LEU A 56 -1.91 14.46 8.62
CA LEU A 56 -2.30 13.39 7.72
C LEU A 56 -1.44 13.37 6.44
N ALA A 57 -1.13 14.54 5.88
CA ALA A 57 -0.31 14.65 4.67
C ALA A 57 1.14 14.15 4.89
N ARG A 58 1.70 14.31 6.09
CA ARG A 58 3.05 13.84 6.44
C ARG A 58 3.17 12.31 6.44
N LYS A 59 2.08 11.58 6.72
CA LYS A 59 2.08 10.10 6.83
C LYS A 59 1.39 9.38 5.67
N ALA A 60 0.74 10.09 4.75
CA ALA A 60 0.10 9.53 3.53
C ALA A 60 1.03 8.73 2.59
N ASN A 61 2.30 8.52 2.94
CA ASN A 61 3.20 7.57 2.29
C ASN A 61 2.96 6.10 2.64
N LYS A 62 2.04 5.79 3.56
CA LYS A 62 1.62 4.41 3.82
C LYS A 62 0.10 4.38 4.00
N VAL A 63 -0.50 3.36 3.37
CA VAL A 63 -1.93 2.99 3.43
C VAL A 63 -2.87 3.77 2.51
N GLY A 64 -2.64 3.59 1.21
CA GLY A 64 -3.72 3.57 0.23
C GLY A 64 -3.88 2.13 -0.27
N ARG A 65 -4.91 1.42 0.23
CA ARG A 65 -5.27 0.01 -0.10
C ARG A 65 -4.19 -1.01 0.32
N PRO A 66 -4.54 -2.19 0.87
CA PRO A 66 -3.63 -3.34 0.81
C PRO A 66 -3.23 -3.47 -0.65
N ASP A 67 -1.93 -3.36 -0.92
CA ASP A 67 -1.35 -3.26 -2.25
C ASP A 67 -1.47 -4.68 -2.85
N ASP A 68 -2.69 -5.12 -3.23
CA ASP A 68 -2.96 -6.41 -3.89
C ASP A 68 -1.98 -6.60 -5.03
N ALA A 69 -1.73 -5.52 -5.78
CA ALA A 69 -0.73 -5.46 -6.83
C ALA A 69 0.71 -5.68 -6.34
N SER A 70 1.08 -5.22 -5.13
CA SER A 70 2.41 -5.49 -4.54
C SER A 70 2.51 -6.91 -4.00
N GLN A 71 1.48 -7.43 -3.34
CA GLN A 71 1.47 -8.81 -2.86
C GLN A 71 1.47 -9.79 -4.04
N GLU A 72 0.70 -9.51 -5.08
CA GLU A 72 0.67 -10.25 -6.33
C GLU A 72 2.02 -10.16 -7.06
N ALA A 73 2.66 -8.98 -7.10
CA ALA A 73 4.00 -8.84 -7.67
C ALA A 73 5.07 -9.62 -6.89
N GLU A 74 5.00 -9.63 -5.55
CA GLU A 74 5.90 -10.43 -4.70
C GLU A 74 5.70 -11.94 -4.93
N MET A 75 4.44 -12.40 -4.95
CA MET A 75 4.12 -13.80 -5.26
C MET A 75 4.55 -14.20 -6.66
N PHE A 76 4.31 -13.33 -7.65
CA PHE A 76 4.73 -13.55 -9.02
C PHE A 76 6.25 -13.69 -9.11
N LEU A 77 7.02 -12.78 -8.51
CA LEU A 77 8.48 -12.83 -8.51
C LEU A 77 9.03 -14.06 -7.79
N LYS A 78 8.43 -14.47 -6.65
CA LYS A 78 8.79 -15.71 -5.96
C LYS A 78 8.63 -16.93 -6.86
N ARG A 79 7.51 -17.03 -7.60
CA ARG A 79 7.27 -18.15 -8.53
C ARG A 79 8.15 -18.06 -9.77
N ALA A 80 8.31 -16.86 -10.34
CA ALA A 80 9.07 -16.64 -11.57
C ALA A 80 10.58 -16.88 -11.40
N LEU A 81 11.11 -16.64 -10.19
CA LEU A 81 12.52 -16.86 -9.85
C LEU A 81 12.72 -18.06 -8.90
N ALA A 82 11.70 -18.91 -8.76
CA ALA A 82 11.82 -20.15 -7.99
C ALA A 82 12.92 -21.04 -8.59
N GLY A 83 13.67 -21.73 -7.72
CA GLY A 83 14.77 -22.62 -8.14
C GLY A 83 16.12 -21.92 -8.37
N GLY A 84 16.27 -20.63 -8.03
CA GLY A 84 17.56 -19.94 -8.02
C GLY A 84 18.16 -19.65 -9.40
N VAL A 85 17.43 -19.95 -10.47
CA VAL A 85 17.86 -19.69 -11.85
C VAL A 85 17.70 -18.20 -12.17
N ALA A 86 18.78 -17.59 -12.69
CA ALA A 86 18.74 -16.20 -13.10
C ALA A 86 17.89 -16.04 -14.38
N ARG A 87 16.83 -15.23 -14.33
CA ARG A 87 15.98 -14.94 -15.50
C ARG A 87 16.24 -13.55 -16.07
N LYS A 88 16.10 -13.41 -17.39
CA LYS A 88 16.20 -12.10 -18.07
C LYS A 88 15.07 -11.18 -17.62
N ILE A 89 15.43 -9.94 -17.27
CA ILE A 89 14.48 -8.93 -16.78
C ILE A 89 13.37 -8.67 -17.81
N LYS A 90 13.72 -8.58 -19.10
CA LYS A 90 12.74 -8.35 -20.17
C LYS A 90 11.65 -9.42 -20.21
N ASP A 91 12.01 -10.69 -20.03
CA ASP A 91 11.04 -11.78 -20.05
C ASP A 91 10.15 -11.75 -18.80
N VAL A 92 10.72 -11.42 -17.63
CA VAL A 92 9.97 -11.32 -16.37
C VAL A 92 8.99 -10.13 -16.39
N VAL A 93 9.40 -8.99 -16.95
CA VAL A 93 8.52 -7.81 -17.13
C VAL A 93 7.37 -8.14 -18.08
N ARG A 94 7.66 -8.77 -19.23
CA ARG A 94 6.61 -9.18 -20.18
C ARG A 94 5.61 -10.16 -19.56
N ASP A 95 6.09 -11.10 -18.75
CA ASP A 95 5.21 -12.06 -18.05
C ASP A 95 4.39 -11.39 -16.93
N ALA A 96 4.90 -10.33 -16.32
CA ALA A 96 4.21 -9.52 -15.32
C ALA A 96 3.11 -8.65 -15.95
N GLU A 97 3.37 -8.05 -17.12
CA GLU A 97 2.38 -7.25 -17.86
C GLU A 97 1.15 -8.07 -18.26
N LYS A 98 1.33 -9.35 -18.61
CA LYS A 98 0.22 -10.29 -18.87
C LYS A 98 -0.68 -10.53 -17.66
N ARG A 99 -0.20 -10.20 -16.46
CA ARG A 99 -0.92 -10.31 -15.19
C ARG A 99 -1.33 -8.93 -14.66
N SER A 100 -1.31 -7.90 -15.50
CA SER A 100 -1.62 -6.52 -15.11
C SER A 100 -0.71 -5.93 -14.03
N ILE A 101 0.50 -6.48 -13.84
CA ILE A 101 1.49 -5.95 -12.91
C ILE A 101 2.38 -4.96 -13.66
N SER A 102 2.35 -3.69 -13.24
CA SER A 102 3.19 -2.65 -13.85
C SER A 102 4.69 -2.86 -13.56
N ASP A 103 5.57 -2.44 -14.49
CA ASP A 103 7.03 -2.49 -14.31
C ASP A 103 7.47 -1.74 -13.03
N ARG A 104 6.81 -0.63 -12.70
CA ARG A 104 7.07 0.14 -11.46
C ARG A 104 6.78 -0.70 -10.22
N THR A 105 5.63 -1.37 -10.16
CA THR A 105 5.22 -2.24 -9.04
C THR A 105 6.16 -3.43 -8.93
N LEU A 106 6.51 -4.05 -10.06
CA LEU A 106 7.41 -5.19 -10.11
C LEU A 106 8.82 -4.85 -9.58
N ARG A 107 9.37 -3.70 -9.98
CA ARG A 107 10.69 -3.24 -9.48
C ARG A 107 10.67 -2.89 -7.99
N LYS A 108 9.57 -2.30 -7.51
CA LYS A 108 9.37 -2.01 -6.08
C LYS A 108 9.37 -3.32 -5.28
N ALA A 109 8.61 -4.32 -5.72
CA ALA A 109 8.57 -5.65 -5.11
C ALA A 109 9.95 -6.34 -5.15
N ALA A 110 10.67 -6.27 -6.27
CA ALA A 110 12.00 -6.87 -6.40
C ALA A 110 13.02 -6.26 -5.43
N ARG A 111 13.00 -4.93 -5.23
CA ARG A 111 13.83 -4.26 -4.22
C ARG A 111 13.47 -4.70 -2.80
N LYS A 112 12.18 -4.80 -2.50
CA LYS A 112 11.69 -5.22 -1.18
C LYS A 112 12.11 -6.66 -0.84
N MET A 113 12.09 -7.56 -1.82
CA MET A 113 12.52 -8.96 -1.64
C MET A 113 14.03 -9.18 -1.73
N GLY A 114 14.83 -8.13 -1.95
CA GLY A 114 16.28 -8.26 -2.06
C GLY A 114 16.75 -9.04 -3.29
N ILE A 115 16.00 -9.02 -4.41
CA ILE A 115 16.40 -9.70 -5.65
C ILE A 115 17.70 -9.11 -6.17
N ILE A 116 18.66 -9.97 -6.47
CA ILE A 116 19.98 -9.59 -6.98
C ILE A 116 19.88 -9.38 -8.49
N LYS A 117 20.26 -8.19 -8.95
CA LYS A 117 20.38 -7.86 -10.37
C LYS A 117 21.83 -8.04 -10.83
N LYS A 118 22.07 -8.97 -11.77
CA LYS A 118 23.35 -9.11 -12.48
C LYS A 118 23.15 -8.77 -13.95
N GLY A 119 23.59 -7.58 -14.36
CA GLY A 119 23.40 -7.10 -15.74
C GLY A 119 21.92 -7.03 -16.13
N GLN A 120 21.51 -7.87 -17.07
CA GLN A 120 20.13 -7.98 -17.56
C GLN A 120 19.33 -9.13 -16.93
N THR A 121 19.82 -9.77 -15.87
CA THR A 121 19.13 -10.86 -15.18
C THR A 121 18.82 -10.56 -13.72
N TRP A 122 17.77 -11.20 -13.22
CA TRP A 122 17.35 -11.23 -11.81
C TRP A 122 17.49 -12.63 -11.24
N LYS A 123 17.99 -12.73 -10.02
CA LYS A 123 18.07 -13.96 -9.22
C LYS A 123 17.54 -13.68 -7.82
N LEU A 124 16.74 -14.60 -7.27
CA LEU A 124 16.31 -14.52 -5.88
C LEU A 124 17.53 -14.63 -4.96
N ALA A 125 17.67 -13.73 -3.98
CA ALA A 125 18.66 -13.92 -2.93
C ALA A 125 18.31 -15.21 -2.18
N GLU A 126 19.26 -16.14 -2.07
CA GLU A 126 19.08 -17.33 -1.25
C GLU A 126 18.98 -16.85 0.19
N THR A 127 17.76 -16.79 0.72
CA THR A 127 17.54 -16.62 2.15
C THR A 127 18.16 -17.84 2.82
N SER A 128 19.34 -17.67 3.42
CA SER A 128 19.84 -18.62 4.43
C SER A 128 18.74 -18.84 5.46
N SER A 129 18.38 -20.12 5.64
CA SER A 129 17.54 -20.62 6.72
C SER A 129 17.98 -20.12 8.09
#